data_AF-A0AAN8ATL4-F1
#
_entry.id   AF-A0AAN8ATL4-F1
#
_cell.length_a   1.000
_cell.length_b   1.000
_cell.length_c   1.000
_cell.angle_alpha   90.00
_cell.angle_beta   90.00
_cell.angle_gamma   90.00
#
_symmetry.space_group_name_H-M   'P 1'
#
loop_
_entity.id
_entity.type
_entity.pdbx_description
1 polymer ?
#
loop_
_entity_poly.entity_id
_entity_poly.type
_entity_poly.pdbx_seq_one_letter_code
_entity_poly.pdbx_strand_id
1 'polypeptide(L)'
;MSSSFKLDPVSEKPRDHVSLVDMGLIWRLATPTPEDHESRKRDGSEYDWGDYLDKICAMIFSRHTNAYLIILVNDIHDLPFSIKDDEHYRQAAKHPKGPNVFPKHGDRFPGAAEFNQLMVDSGNTARLQKLLKQQLKRQMGQMQGDIIYCEGETSTNLSTGVANGDYVFRHPEADTMLLSAYAKVRASKYTGTVVLDSEDTDVYVQAAYVSQQVRGDLLIKRKHALINCRAMLSEEVADIIIPFHVITGSDHNSGFYGHGKKRVLEKVKINSEARKLLGRVGESLELKHEVRADMKTFVLSIIYVESADVSCGQARVTKWYKLKNKCTIRLPPVDDSLNLYMERTNYLTYCQLHYNLQERPSPIGHGWELVNVKCRPVRHTLPPMPQQLTPLDCSDESTSDDERSQCGDSTDSDGESF
;
A
#
# COMPACT_ATOMS: atom_id res chain seq x y z
N MET A 1 11.95 -0.13 6.12
CA MET A 1 11.01 -0.43 7.22
C MET A 1 11.19 -1.86 7.74
N SER A 2 11.27 -2.85 6.84
CA SER A 2 11.43 -4.28 7.20
C SER A 2 12.53 -4.60 8.24
N SER A 3 13.67 -3.90 8.21
CA SER A 3 14.78 -4.12 9.16
C SER A 3 14.55 -3.59 10.58
N SER A 4 13.46 -2.88 10.82
CA SER A 4 13.11 -2.34 12.14
C SER A 4 12.08 -3.19 12.89
N PHE A 5 11.44 -4.14 12.20
CA PHE A 5 10.49 -5.07 12.80
C PHE A 5 11.23 -6.27 13.40
N LYS A 6 10.79 -6.69 14.59
CA LYS A 6 11.13 -8.00 15.15
C LYS A 6 10.27 -9.05 14.45
N LEU A 7 10.89 -9.85 13.59
CA LEU A 7 10.19 -10.82 12.74
C LEU A 7 10.51 -12.24 13.19
N ASP A 8 10.52 -12.44 14.50
CA ASP A 8 10.77 -13.74 15.12
C ASP A 8 9.55 -14.66 14.92
N PRO A 9 9.76 -15.88 14.42
CA PRO A 9 8.68 -16.82 14.17
C PRO A 9 8.05 -17.26 15.50
N VAL A 10 6.72 -17.42 15.51
CA VAL A 10 6.04 -18.16 16.58
C VAL A 10 6.38 -19.64 16.49
N SER A 11 6.53 -20.29 17.63
CA SER A 11 6.94 -21.70 17.72
C SER A 11 5.84 -22.68 17.30
N GLU A 12 4.57 -22.31 17.45
CA GLU A 12 3.43 -23.18 17.19
C GLU A 12 2.50 -22.59 16.12
N LYS A 13 2.09 -23.43 15.16
CA LYS A 13 1.05 -23.05 14.20
C LYS A 13 -0.33 -23.19 14.87
N PRO A 14 -1.25 -22.24 14.66
CA PRO A 14 -2.59 -22.34 15.22
C PRO A 14 -3.32 -23.57 14.65
N ARG A 15 -4.01 -24.30 15.53
CA ARG A 15 -4.77 -25.51 15.15
C ARG A 15 -6.00 -25.15 14.32
N ASP A 16 -6.72 -24.11 14.73
CA ASP A 16 -7.85 -23.52 14.01
C ASP A 16 -7.68 -22.00 14.00
N HIS A 17 -7.96 -21.36 12.87
CA HIS A 17 -7.82 -19.90 12.73
C HIS A 17 -8.72 -19.32 11.64
N VAL A 18 -8.87 -18.00 11.67
CA VAL A 18 -9.38 -17.23 10.53
C VAL A 18 -8.19 -16.77 9.69
N SER A 19 -8.25 -16.94 8.38
CA SER A 19 -7.27 -16.38 7.44
C SER A 19 -7.85 -15.17 6.72
N LEU A 20 -7.13 -14.05 6.72
CA LEU A 20 -7.42 -12.87 5.89
C LEU A 20 -6.35 -12.79 4.81
N VAL A 21 -6.76 -12.86 3.54
CA VAL A 21 -5.86 -13.09 2.42
C VAL A 21 -5.89 -11.91 1.48
N ASP A 22 -4.72 -11.33 1.25
CA ASP A 22 -4.49 -10.36 0.20
C ASP A 22 -4.50 -11.08 -1.16
N MET A 23 -5.54 -10.86 -1.96
CA MET A 23 -5.61 -11.46 -3.28
C MET A 23 -4.50 -10.95 -4.21
N GLY A 24 -4.01 -9.73 -4.03
CA GLY A 24 -2.85 -9.20 -4.75
C GLY A 24 -1.59 -10.05 -4.57
N LEU A 25 -1.38 -10.60 -3.37
CA LEU A 25 -0.32 -11.60 -3.14
C LEU A 25 -0.58 -12.87 -3.95
N ILE A 26 -1.79 -13.42 -3.89
CA ILE A 26 -2.14 -14.66 -4.60
C ILE A 26 -1.96 -14.50 -6.12
N TRP A 27 -2.39 -13.37 -6.70
CA TRP A 27 -2.19 -13.07 -8.11
C TRP A 27 -0.70 -13.02 -8.49
N ARG A 28 0.14 -12.38 -7.67
CA ARG A 28 1.60 -12.34 -7.89
C ARG A 28 2.24 -13.72 -7.81
N LEU A 29 1.86 -14.53 -6.81
CA LEU A 29 2.38 -15.89 -6.66
C LEU A 29 1.89 -16.83 -7.77
N ALA A 30 0.70 -16.56 -8.31
CA ALA A 30 0.13 -17.26 -9.45
C ALA A 30 0.49 -16.56 -10.77
N THR A 31 1.59 -15.81 -10.85
CA THR A 31 2.08 -15.32 -12.14
C THR A 31 2.44 -16.53 -13.00
N PRO A 32 2.07 -16.56 -14.30
CA PRO A 32 2.35 -17.68 -15.17
C PRO A 32 3.86 -17.97 -15.28
N THR A 33 4.23 -19.25 -15.13
CA THR A 33 5.59 -19.72 -15.35
C THR A 33 5.77 -20.22 -16.79
N PRO A 34 7.01 -20.33 -17.29
CA PRO A 34 7.26 -20.98 -18.58
C PRO A 34 6.68 -22.40 -18.64
N GLU A 35 6.69 -23.13 -17.53
CA GLU A 35 6.11 -24.47 -17.42
C GLU A 35 4.60 -24.47 -17.66
N ASP A 36 3.87 -23.46 -17.17
CA ASP A 36 2.42 -23.31 -17.41
C ASP A 36 2.12 -23.13 -18.92
N HIS A 37 3.08 -22.73 -19.75
CA HIS A 37 2.90 -22.51 -21.19
C HIS A 37 3.51 -23.61 -22.08
N GLU A 38 4.70 -24.08 -21.71
CA GLU A 38 5.52 -24.96 -22.54
C GLU A 38 5.23 -26.44 -22.27
N SER A 39 4.80 -26.76 -21.05
CA SER A 39 4.35 -28.12 -20.76
C SER A 39 2.94 -28.28 -21.30
N ARG A 40 2.79 -29.00 -22.42
CA ARG A 40 1.52 -29.67 -22.70
C ARG A 40 1.14 -30.43 -21.44
N LYS A 41 -0.15 -30.43 -21.09
CA LYS A 41 -0.67 -31.28 -20.03
C LYS A 41 -0.22 -32.72 -20.30
N ARG A 42 -0.19 -33.58 -19.28
CA ARG A 42 0.25 -34.99 -19.46
C ARG A 42 -0.49 -35.73 -20.57
N ASP A 43 -1.70 -35.30 -20.89
CA ASP A 43 -2.56 -35.82 -21.96
C ASP A 43 -2.30 -35.20 -23.35
N GLY A 44 -1.38 -34.25 -23.46
CA GLY A 44 -1.02 -33.55 -24.69
C GLY A 44 -1.86 -32.30 -24.99
N SER A 45 -2.85 -31.95 -24.16
CA SER A 45 -3.67 -30.74 -24.34
C SER A 45 -2.93 -29.45 -23.93
N GLU A 46 -3.40 -28.32 -24.45
CA GLU A 46 -2.87 -26.99 -24.09
C GLU A 46 -3.38 -26.54 -22.71
N TYR A 47 -2.56 -25.76 -22.00
CA TYR A 47 -2.95 -25.15 -20.73
C TYR A 47 -4.01 -24.06 -20.96
N ASP A 48 -5.09 -24.12 -20.18
CA ASP A 48 -6.26 -23.26 -20.31
C ASP A 48 -6.52 -22.43 -19.04
N TRP A 49 -7.48 -21.49 -19.13
CA TRP A 49 -7.87 -20.70 -17.96
C TRP A 49 -8.42 -21.54 -16.82
N GLY A 50 -9.02 -22.71 -17.10
CA GLY A 50 -9.47 -23.64 -16.07
C GLY A 50 -8.31 -24.14 -15.22
N ASP A 51 -7.23 -24.59 -15.85
CA ASP A 51 -6.03 -25.04 -15.14
C ASP A 51 -5.41 -23.92 -14.28
N TYR A 52 -5.39 -22.69 -14.82
CA TYR A 52 -4.90 -21.52 -14.12
C TYR A 52 -5.69 -21.24 -12.84
N LEU A 53 -7.02 -21.30 -12.94
CA LEU A 53 -7.91 -21.07 -11.80
C LEU A 53 -7.82 -22.21 -10.78
N ASP A 54 -7.64 -23.46 -11.24
CA ASP A 54 -7.39 -24.62 -10.39
C ASP A 54 -6.09 -24.47 -9.61
N LYS A 55 -5.02 -23.99 -10.27
CA LYS A 55 -3.75 -23.64 -9.63
C LYS A 55 -3.94 -22.60 -8.52
N ILE A 56 -4.70 -21.52 -8.78
CA ILE A 56 -5.00 -20.51 -7.75
C ILE A 56 -5.78 -21.10 -6.57
N CYS A 57 -6.85 -21.87 -6.84
CA CYS A 57 -7.64 -22.50 -5.78
C CYS A 57 -6.78 -23.44 -4.93
N ALA A 58 -5.96 -24.28 -5.57
CA ALA A 58 -5.03 -25.17 -4.89
C ALA A 58 -4.01 -24.40 -4.03
N MET A 59 -3.50 -23.26 -4.52
CA MET A 59 -2.64 -22.38 -3.73
C MET A 59 -3.35 -21.84 -2.49
N ILE A 60 -4.58 -21.34 -2.62
CA ILE A 60 -5.36 -20.83 -1.48
C ILE A 60 -5.58 -21.98 -0.47
N PHE A 61 -6.08 -23.14 -0.90
CA PHE A 61 -6.41 -24.23 0.02
C PHE A 61 -5.17 -24.81 0.71
N SER A 62 -4.06 -25.01 -0.01
CA SER A 62 -2.81 -25.52 0.58
C SER A 62 -2.15 -24.54 1.54
N ARG A 63 -2.35 -23.23 1.34
CA ARG A 63 -1.82 -22.17 2.21
C ARG A 63 -2.61 -22.01 3.51
N HIS A 64 -3.85 -22.48 3.54
CA HIS A 64 -4.83 -22.24 4.59
C HIS A 64 -5.55 -23.52 5.05
N THR A 65 -4.83 -24.66 5.09
CA THR A 65 -5.42 -25.99 5.34
C THR A 65 -6.21 -26.10 6.65
N ASN A 66 -5.83 -25.31 7.65
CA ASN A 66 -6.42 -25.32 9.00
C ASN A 66 -7.30 -24.08 9.27
N ALA A 67 -7.60 -23.30 8.23
CA ALA A 67 -8.49 -22.16 8.38
C ALA A 67 -9.94 -22.65 8.30
N TYR A 68 -10.73 -22.39 9.34
CA TYR A 68 -12.17 -22.69 9.30
C TYR A 68 -12.96 -21.58 8.59
N LEU A 69 -12.34 -20.39 8.45
CA LEU A 69 -12.86 -19.26 7.68
C LEU A 69 -11.71 -18.58 6.93
N ILE A 70 -11.87 -18.40 5.63
CA ILE A 70 -10.97 -17.63 4.78
C ILE A 70 -11.71 -16.41 4.25
N ILE A 71 -11.15 -15.22 4.45
CA ILE A 71 -11.67 -13.97 3.90
C ILE A 71 -10.69 -13.50 2.83
N LEU A 72 -11.11 -13.59 1.57
CA LEU A 72 -10.35 -13.16 0.41
C LEU A 72 -10.68 -11.70 0.13
N VAL A 73 -9.66 -10.84 0.12
CA VAL A 73 -9.80 -9.39 -0.06
C VAL A 73 -9.11 -8.98 -1.36
N ASN A 74 -9.88 -8.40 -2.29
CA ASN A 74 -9.36 -7.81 -3.51
C ASN A 74 -9.26 -6.29 -3.40
N ASP A 75 -8.35 -5.70 -4.18
CA ASP A 75 -8.39 -4.28 -4.48
C ASP A 75 -9.69 -3.92 -5.21
N ILE A 76 -10.17 -2.69 -4.98
CA ILE A 76 -11.34 -2.16 -5.67
C ILE A 76 -10.89 -1.25 -6.80
N HIS A 77 -11.07 -1.71 -8.04
CA HIS A 77 -10.59 -1.01 -9.22
C HIS A 77 -11.63 -0.08 -9.87
N ASP A 78 -12.88 -0.10 -9.42
CA ASP A 78 -14.01 0.63 -10.00
C ASP A 78 -14.55 1.75 -9.09
N LEU A 79 -13.88 2.05 -7.97
CA LEU A 79 -14.25 3.20 -7.14
C LEU A 79 -14.04 4.51 -7.91
N PRO A 80 -15.05 5.41 -7.94
CA PRO A 80 -14.85 6.73 -8.47
C PRO A 80 -13.88 7.50 -7.58
N PHE A 81 -12.93 8.21 -8.19
CA PHE A 81 -12.02 9.13 -7.51
C PHE A 81 -11.07 8.43 -6.51
N SER A 82 -10.52 7.30 -6.91
CA SER A 82 -9.56 6.54 -6.09
C SER A 82 -8.22 7.26 -6.02
N ILE A 83 -7.59 7.27 -4.84
CA ILE A 83 -6.19 7.74 -4.70
C ILE A 83 -5.19 6.94 -5.56
N LYS A 84 -5.59 5.75 -6.03
CA LYS A 84 -4.84 4.92 -6.99
C LYS A 84 -4.98 5.37 -8.45
N ASP A 85 -5.85 6.33 -8.78
CA ASP A 85 -6.10 6.73 -10.19
C ASP A 85 -4.83 7.17 -10.92
N ASP A 86 -3.94 7.90 -10.24
CA ASP A 86 -2.66 8.34 -10.81
C ASP A 86 -1.69 7.18 -11.01
N GLU A 87 -1.63 6.24 -10.07
CA GLU A 87 -0.82 5.04 -10.17
C GLU A 87 -1.30 4.15 -11.33
N HIS A 88 -2.59 3.84 -11.37
CA HIS A 88 -3.21 3.09 -12.45
C HIS A 88 -2.96 3.76 -13.80
N TYR A 89 -3.02 5.09 -13.87
CA TYR A 89 -2.69 5.83 -15.09
C TYR A 89 -1.22 5.67 -15.50
N ARG A 90 -0.28 5.78 -14.56
CA ARG A 90 1.15 5.58 -14.82
C ARG A 90 1.47 4.14 -15.25
N GLN A 91 0.82 3.15 -14.66
CA GLN A 91 0.96 1.75 -15.06
C GLN A 91 0.37 1.52 -16.47
N ALA A 92 -0.81 2.06 -16.74
CA ALA A 92 -1.44 2.01 -18.06
C ALA A 92 -0.67 2.78 -19.13
N ALA A 93 0.13 3.80 -18.78
CA ALA A 93 0.99 4.49 -19.74
C ALA A 93 2.18 3.63 -20.19
N LYS A 94 2.65 2.69 -19.35
CA LYS A 94 3.76 1.78 -19.67
C LYS A 94 3.38 0.64 -20.61
N HIS A 95 2.09 0.34 -20.71
CA HIS A 95 1.57 -0.74 -21.53
C HIS A 95 0.53 -0.20 -22.52
N PRO A 96 0.68 -0.44 -23.84
CA PRO A 96 -0.38 -0.07 -24.78
C PRO A 96 -1.69 -0.71 -24.32
N LYS A 97 -2.80 0.04 -24.39
CA LYS A 97 -4.13 -0.46 -23.97
C LYS A 97 -4.34 -1.86 -24.54
N GLY A 98 -4.33 -2.84 -23.64
CA GLY A 98 -4.57 -4.23 -24.00
C GLY A 98 -5.98 -4.40 -24.55
N PRO A 99 -6.23 -5.46 -25.35
CA PRO A 99 -7.58 -5.79 -25.73
C PRO A 99 -8.44 -6.07 -24.48
N ASN A 100 -9.73 -5.79 -24.60
CA ASN A 100 -10.71 -6.27 -23.63
C ASN A 100 -10.80 -7.80 -23.76
N VAL A 101 -10.34 -8.51 -22.74
CA VAL A 101 -10.35 -9.98 -22.70
C VAL A 101 -11.50 -10.44 -21.81
N PHE A 102 -12.20 -11.48 -22.27
CA PHE A 102 -13.28 -12.14 -21.55
C PHE A 102 -12.87 -13.61 -21.34
N PRO A 103 -12.05 -13.89 -20.31
CA PRO A 103 -11.51 -15.23 -20.11
C PRO A 103 -12.65 -16.24 -19.88
N LYS A 104 -12.55 -17.41 -20.51
CA LYS A 104 -13.45 -18.55 -20.28
C LYS A 104 -12.60 -19.78 -19.99
N HIS A 105 -13.14 -20.71 -19.20
CA HIS A 105 -12.42 -21.90 -18.75
C HIS A 105 -11.65 -22.66 -19.85
N GLY A 106 -12.28 -22.93 -20.99
CA GLY A 106 -11.66 -23.70 -22.07
C GLY A 106 -10.84 -22.87 -23.06
N ASP A 107 -10.74 -21.55 -22.87
CA ASP A 107 -9.92 -20.71 -23.73
C ASP A 107 -8.44 -20.92 -23.38
N ARG A 108 -7.57 -20.90 -24.40
CA ARG A 108 -6.12 -20.98 -24.21
C ARG A 108 -5.65 -19.88 -23.27
N PHE A 109 -4.80 -20.26 -22.32
CA PHE A 109 -4.23 -19.33 -21.36
C PHE A 109 -3.12 -18.48 -22.01
N PRO A 110 -3.10 -17.14 -21.82
CA PRO A 110 -2.17 -16.23 -22.50
C PRO A 110 -0.76 -16.31 -21.91
N GLY A 111 0.27 -16.02 -22.71
CA GLY A 111 1.67 -15.99 -22.26
C GLY A 111 1.92 -14.97 -21.14
N ALA A 112 2.98 -15.13 -20.34
CA ALA A 112 3.28 -14.22 -19.21
C ALA A 112 3.28 -12.72 -19.58
N ALA A 113 3.81 -12.34 -20.75
CA ALA A 113 3.78 -10.95 -21.22
C ALA A 113 2.35 -10.45 -21.52
N GLU A 114 1.55 -11.28 -22.18
CA GLU A 114 0.14 -10.99 -22.49
C GLU A 114 -0.72 -10.95 -21.22
N PHE A 115 -0.46 -11.87 -20.28
CA PHE A 115 -1.10 -11.88 -18.96
C PHE A 115 -0.79 -10.60 -18.19
N ASN A 116 0.47 -10.18 -18.13
CA ASN A 116 0.84 -8.92 -17.47
C ASN A 116 0.16 -7.72 -18.14
N GLN A 117 0.05 -7.70 -19.48
CA GLN A 117 -0.69 -6.66 -20.18
C GLN A 117 -2.20 -6.70 -19.87
N LEU A 118 -2.77 -7.90 -19.72
CA LEU A 118 -4.18 -8.10 -19.34
C LEU A 118 -4.46 -7.53 -17.95
N MET A 119 -3.57 -7.78 -16.98
CA MET A 119 -3.73 -7.35 -15.59
C MET A 119 -3.60 -5.84 -15.38
N VAL A 120 -3.08 -5.09 -16.35
CA VAL A 120 -3.03 -3.61 -16.30
C VAL A 120 -4.41 -2.98 -16.52
N ASP A 121 -5.33 -3.68 -17.20
CA ASP A 121 -6.70 -3.22 -17.40
C ASP A 121 -7.58 -3.62 -16.20
N SER A 122 -8.19 -2.63 -15.55
CA SER A 122 -9.07 -2.85 -14.40
C SER A 122 -10.31 -3.68 -14.75
N GLY A 123 -10.85 -3.53 -15.96
CA GLY A 123 -11.99 -4.29 -16.44
C GLY A 123 -11.67 -5.77 -16.64
N ASN A 124 -10.51 -6.08 -17.21
CA ASN A 124 -10.00 -7.44 -17.33
C ASN A 124 -9.76 -8.08 -15.96
N THR A 125 -9.17 -7.33 -15.02
CA THR A 125 -8.94 -7.79 -13.64
C THR A 125 -10.25 -8.13 -12.94
N ALA A 126 -11.26 -7.26 -13.03
CA ALA A 126 -12.59 -7.51 -12.45
C ALA A 126 -13.27 -8.76 -13.06
N ARG A 127 -13.12 -8.99 -14.37
CA ARG A 127 -13.65 -10.20 -15.03
C ARG A 127 -12.93 -11.46 -14.55
N LEU A 128 -11.61 -11.40 -14.35
CA LEU A 128 -10.83 -12.52 -13.82
C LEU A 128 -11.21 -12.84 -12.38
N GLN A 129 -11.38 -11.82 -11.52
CA GLN A 129 -11.88 -11.98 -10.16
C GLN A 129 -13.24 -12.70 -10.14
N LYS A 130 -14.18 -12.27 -11.00
CA LYS A 130 -15.49 -12.92 -11.15
C LYS A 130 -15.39 -14.37 -11.59
N LEU A 131 -14.48 -14.68 -12.51
CA LEU A 131 -14.25 -16.06 -12.99
C LEU A 131 -13.63 -16.93 -11.87
N LEU A 132 -12.67 -16.40 -11.12
CA LEU A 132 -12.10 -17.07 -9.95
C LEU A 132 -13.15 -17.34 -8.86
N LYS A 133 -14.00 -16.36 -8.55
CA LYS A 133 -15.12 -16.52 -7.61
C LYS A 133 -16.02 -17.70 -7.98
N GLN A 134 -16.32 -17.87 -9.28
CA GLN A 134 -17.09 -19.02 -9.76
C GLN A 134 -16.34 -20.34 -9.57
N GLN A 135 -15.03 -20.37 -9.84
CA GLN A 135 -14.23 -21.58 -9.67
C GLN A 135 -14.09 -21.97 -8.20
N LEU A 136 -13.80 -21.02 -7.31
CA LEU A 136 -13.79 -21.24 -5.86
C LEU A 136 -15.12 -21.83 -5.38
N LYS A 137 -16.25 -21.28 -5.86
CA LYS A 137 -17.59 -21.81 -5.52
C LYS A 137 -17.77 -23.28 -5.93
N ARG A 138 -17.23 -23.70 -7.08
CA ARG A 138 -17.29 -25.10 -7.53
C ARG A 138 -16.44 -26.02 -6.67
N GLN A 139 -15.34 -25.51 -6.11
CA GLN A 139 -14.39 -26.29 -5.32
C GLN A 139 -14.61 -26.22 -3.81
N MET A 140 -15.65 -25.52 -3.33
CA MET A 140 -15.96 -25.41 -1.89
C MET A 140 -16.02 -26.76 -1.17
N GLY A 141 -16.48 -27.83 -1.84
CA GLY A 141 -16.53 -29.18 -1.27
C GLY A 141 -15.16 -29.81 -0.95
N GLN A 142 -14.05 -29.19 -1.35
CA GLN A 142 -12.69 -29.65 -1.06
C GLN A 142 -12.15 -29.13 0.27
N MET A 143 -12.87 -28.24 0.95
CA MET A 143 -12.44 -27.53 2.15
C MET A 143 -13.37 -27.80 3.34
N GLN A 144 -12.82 -27.81 4.56
CA GLN A 144 -13.58 -27.99 5.81
C GLN A 144 -14.16 -26.68 6.40
N GLY A 145 -13.90 -25.54 5.78
CA GLY A 145 -14.30 -24.20 6.24
C GLY A 145 -15.08 -23.37 5.23
N ASP A 146 -15.40 -22.15 5.63
CA ASP A 146 -16.11 -21.17 4.80
C ASP A 146 -15.16 -20.21 4.08
N ILE A 147 -15.59 -19.70 2.93
CA ILE A 147 -14.89 -18.63 2.20
C ILE A 147 -15.80 -17.43 2.07
N ILE A 148 -15.33 -16.27 2.53
CA ILE A 148 -15.92 -14.97 2.25
C ILE A 148 -15.08 -14.31 1.17
N TYR A 149 -15.71 -14.00 0.03
CA TYR A 149 -15.05 -13.32 -1.09
C TYR A 149 -15.49 -11.86 -1.13
N CYS A 150 -14.55 -10.94 -0.90
CA CYS A 150 -14.79 -9.50 -0.95
C CYS A 150 -14.33 -8.94 -2.30
N GLU A 151 -15.26 -8.35 -3.05
CA GLU A 151 -15.03 -7.73 -4.36
C GLU A 151 -15.80 -6.41 -4.46
N GLY A 152 -15.07 -5.29 -4.47
CA GLY A 152 -15.68 -3.97 -4.58
C GLY A 152 -16.72 -3.70 -3.49
N GLU A 153 -17.91 -3.28 -3.92
CA GLU A 153 -19.05 -3.00 -3.04
C GLU A 153 -19.82 -4.26 -2.59
N THR A 154 -19.29 -5.45 -2.85
CA THR A 154 -19.98 -6.70 -2.52
C THR A 154 -19.08 -7.65 -1.75
N SER A 155 -19.70 -8.44 -0.89
CA SER A 155 -19.07 -9.58 -0.26
C SER A 155 -20.03 -10.76 -0.27
N THR A 156 -19.53 -11.97 -0.42
CA THR A 156 -20.35 -13.19 -0.55
C THR A 156 -19.71 -14.33 0.21
N ASN A 157 -20.49 -15.00 1.06
CA ASN A 157 -20.09 -16.30 1.61
C ASN A 157 -20.31 -17.35 0.50
N LEU A 158 -19.22 -17.95 0.01
CA LEU A 158 -19.25 -18.85 -1.14
C LEU A 158 -19.91 -20.20 -0.81
N SER A 159 -19.88 -20.63 0.45
CA SER A 159 -20.54 -21.86 0.92
C SER A 159 -22.06 -21.75 0.85
N THR A 160 -22.60 -20.63 1.31
CA THR A 160 -24.05 -20.39 1.37
C THR A 160 -24.59 -19.71 0.11
N GLY A 161 -23.72 -19.03 -0.64
CA GLY A 161 -24.11 -18.16 -1.75
C GLY A 161 -24.80 -16.86 -1.32
N VAL A 162 -24.85 -16.57 -0.02
CA VAL A 162 -25.53 -15.39 0.54
C VAL A 162 -24.60 -14.19 0.54
N ALA A 163 -25.14 -13.04 0.15
CA ALA A 163 -24.44 -11.75 0.26
C ALA A 163 -24.13 -11.45 1.73
N ASN A 164 -22.89 -11.05 2.01
CA ASN A 164 -22.44 -10.76 3.36
C ASN A 164 -22.15 -9.26 3.49
N GLY A 165 -23.15 -8.50 3.95
CA GLY A 165 -23.01 -7.04 4.13
C GLY A 165 -21.98 -6.62 5.18
N ASP A 166 -21.58 -7.52 6.08
CA ASP A 166 -20.67 -7.18 7.19
C ASP A 166 -19.23 -6.91 6.71
N TYR A 167 -18.87 -7.46 5.55
CA TYR A 167 -17.54 -7.36 4.92
C TYR A 167 -17.55 -6.55 3.63
N VAL A 168 -18.48 -5.60 3.50
CA VAL A 168 -18.44 -4.58 2.46
C VAL A 168 -17.66 -3.38 2.98
N PHE A 169 -16.53 -3.10 2.32
CA PHE A 169 -15.64 -2.01 2.67
C PHE A 169 -15.43 -1.15 1.43
N ARG A 170 -15.75 0.14 1.50
CA ARG A 170 -15.50 1.10 0.40
C ARG A 170 -14.14 1.75 0.57
N HIS A 171 -13.10 0.92 0.49
CA HIS A 171 -11.70 1.34 0.52
C HIS A 171 -11.01 0.94 -0.78
N PRO A 172 -10.23 1.83 -1.42
CA PRO A 172 -9.54 1.51 -2.67
C PRO A 172 -8.36 0.54 -2.50
N GLU A 173 -7.90 0.32 -1.27
CA GLU A 173 -6.72 -0.48 -0.97
C GLU A 173 -7.09 -1.73 -0.17
N ALA A 174 -6.69 -2.90 -0.69
CA ALA A 174 -6.89 -4.18 -0.03
C ALA A 174 -6.18 -4.27 1.34
N ASP A 175 -5.05 -3.56 1.50
CA ASP A 175 -4.26 -3.57 2.74
C ASP A 175 -5.10 -3.12 3.95
N THR A 176 -5.80 -2.00 3.83
CA THR A 176 -6.64 -1.40 4.86
C THR A 176 -7.90 -2.24 5.04
N MET A 177 -8.47 -2.77 3.95
CA MET A 177 -9.62 -3.68 4.01
C MET A 177 -9.34 -4.97 4.79
N LEU A 178 -8.11 -5.51 4.75
CA LEU A 178 -7.73 -6.66 5.58
C LEU A 178 -7.85 -6.32 7.06
N LEU A 179 -7.41 -5.14 7.49
CA LEU A 179 -7.51 -4.71 8.87
C LEU A 179 -8.96 -4.33 9.25
N SER A 180 -9.76 -3.82 8.32
CA SER A 180 -11.21 -3.66 8.50
C SER A 180 -11.90 -5.01 8.73
N ALA A 181 -11.56 -6.03 7.94
CA ALA A 181 -12.07 -7.39 8.10
C ALA A 181 -11.64 -7.99 9.45
N TYR A 182 -10.40 -7.76 9.88
CA TYR A 182 -9.94 -8.13 11.21
C TYR A 182 -10.78 -7.47 12.32
N ALA A 183 -11.05 -6.17 12.21
CA ALA A 183 -11.90 -5.44 13.15
C ALA A 183 -13.30 -6.07 13.25
N LYS A 184 -13.89 -6.43 12.11
CA LYS A 184 -15.21 -7.09 12.06
C LYS A 184 -15.19 -8.49 12.67
N VAL A 185 -14.17 -9.28 12.39
CA VAL A 185 -13.97 -10.60 13.03
C VAL A 185 -13.88 -10.45 14.56
N ARG A 186 -13.19 -9.42 15.06
CA ARG A 186 -13.10 -9.17 16.51
C ARG A 186 -14.40 -8.65 17.10
N ALA A 187 -15.14 -7.81 16.36
CA ALA A 187 -16.45 -7.31 16.76
C ALA A 187 -17.50 -8.43 16.86
N SER A 188 -17.37 -9.51 16.08
CA SER A 188 -18.21 -10.71 16.21
C SER A 188 -17.87 -11.60 17.42
N LYS A 189 -17.00 -11.11 18.32
CA LYS A 189 -16.53 -11.78 19.54
C LYS A 189 -15.67 -13.01 19.29
N TYR A 190 -15.10 -13.16 18.09
CA TYR A 190 -14.13 -14.22 17.84
C TYR A 190 -12.83 -13.97 18.63
N THR A 191 -12.48 -14.91 19.51
CA THR A 191 -11.30 -14.84 20.39
C THR A 191 -10.10 -15.62 19.88
N GLY A 192 -10.28 -16.47 18.87
CA GLY A 192 -9.18 -17.30 18.34
C GLY A 192 -8.16 -16.50 17.52
N THR A 193 -7.19 -17.21 16.96
CA THR A 193 -6.12 -16.61 16.15
C THR A 193 -6.67 -16.13 14.80
N VAL A 194 -6.22 -14.96 14.37
CA VAL A 194 -6.40 -14.45 13.00
C VAL A 194 -5.04 -14.34 12.33
N VAL A 195 -4.93 -14.85 11.11
CA VAL A 195 -3.70 -14.86 10.31
C VAL A 195 -3.89 -13.98 9.07
N LEU A 196 -3.03 -12.98 8.91
CA LEU A 196 -2.89 -12.20 7.69
C LEU A 196 -1.97 -12.95 6.72
N ASP A 197 -2.39 -13.14 5.47
CA ASP A 197 -1.56 -13.65 4.38
C ASP A 197 -1.36 -12.54 3.34
N SER A 198 -0.35 -11.71 3.60
CA SER A 198 0.12 -10.64 2.72
C SER A 198 1.63 -10.48 2.88
N GLU A 199 2.29 -10.07 1.80
CA GLU A 199 3.71 -9.67 1.80
C GLU A 199 3.88 -8.16 1.63
N ASP A 200 2.77 -7.41 1.63
CA ASP A 200 2.78 -5.96 1.48
C ASP A 200 3.29 -5.26 2.74
N THR A 201 4.25 -4.35 2.60
CA THR A 201 4.83 -3.63 3.74
C THR A 201 3.78 -2.80 4.48
N ASP A 202 2.78 -2.26 3.77
CA ASP A 202 1.76 -1.41 4.37
C ASP A 202 0.86 -2.24 5.31
N VAL A 203 0.63 -3.52 4.99
CA VAL A 203 -0.05 -4.46 5.89
C VAL A 203 0.79 -4.73 7.15
N TYR A 204 2.12 -4.87 7.06
CA TYR A 204 2.97 -5.04 8.26
C TYR A 204 2.91 -3.80 9.16
N VAL A 205 2.94 -2.60 8.57
CA VAL A 205 2.85 -1.32 9.30
C VAL A 205 1.52 -1.23 10.03
N GLN A 206 0.40 -1.43 9.31
CA GLN A 206 -0.92 -1.34 9.90
C GLN A 206 -1.14 -2.44 10.95
N ALA A 207 -0.74 -3.69 10.69
CA ALA A 207 -0.91 -4.80 11.63
C ALA A 207 -0.14 -4.60 12.95
N ALA A 208 1.06 -4.00 12.88
CA ALA A 208 1.83 -3.68 14.09
C ALA A 208 1.10 -2.67 14.98
N TYR A 209 0.43 -1.67 14.40
CA TYR A 209 -0.42 -0.73 15.13
C TYR A 209 -1.71 -1.42 15.64
N VAL A 210 -2.48 -2.03 14.75
CA VAL A 210 -3.81 -2.59 15.04
C VAL A 210 -3.76 -3.69 16.11
N SER A 211 -2.69 -4.50 16.14
CA SER A 211 -2.50 -5.54 17.16
C SER A 211 -2.27 -5.00 18.58
N GLN A 212 -1.91 -3.73 18.73
CA GLN A 212 -1.90 -3.06 20.04
C GLN A 212 -3.30 -2.60 20.44
N GLN A 213 -4.06 -2.06 19.47
CA GLN A 213 -5.38 -1.46 19.68
C GLN A 213 -6.49 -2.49 19.92
N VAL A 214 -6.40 -3.66 19.27
CA VAL A 214 -7.44 -4.70 19.34
C VAL A 214 -6.91 -5.94 20.05
N ARG A 215 -7.62 -6.39 21.07
CA ARG A 215 -7.29 -7.61 21.80
C ARG A 215 -7.44 -8.86 20.93
N GLY A 216 -6.49 -9.79 21.08
CA GLY A 216 -6.50 -11.11 20.46
C GLY A 216 -5.25 -11.36 19.61
N ASP A 217 -5.02 -12.63 19.28
CA ASP A 217 -3.85 -13.03 18.51
C ASP A 217 -3.99 -12.67 17.03
N LEU A 218 -3.22 -11.68 16.60
CA LEU A 218 -3.04 -11.31 15.20
C LEU A 218 -1.64 -11.75 14.76
N LEU A 219 -1.58 -12.67 13.82
CA LEU A 219 -0.35 -13.15 13.21
C LEU A 219 -0.30 -12.72 11.74
N ILE A 220 0.90 -12.54 11.20
CA ILE A 220 1.10 -12.41 9.75
C ILE A 220 1.97 -13.53 9.25
N LYS A 221 1.66 -14.04 8.07
CA LYS A 221 2.43 -15.05 7.38
C LYS A 221 3.58 -14.41 6.62
N ARG A 222 4.77 -14.96 6.82
CA ARG A 222 5.98 -14.55 6.10
C ARG A 222 6.71 -15.80 5.64
N LYS A 223 6.68 -16.08 4.33
CA LYS A 223 7.18 -17.34 3.77
C LYS A 223 6.55 -18.55 4.48
N HIS A 224 7.34 -19.32 5.24
CA HIS A 224 6.89 -20.50 6.00
C HIS A 224 6.67 -20.24 7.50
N ALA A 225 6.89 -19.00 7.94
CA ALA A 225 6.76 -18.59 9.34
C ALA A 225 5.50 -17.77 9.57
N LEU A 226 5.03 -17.78 10.83
CA LEU A 226 4.02 -16.88 11.34
C LEU A 226 4.69 -15.93 12.32
N ILE A 227 4.42 -14.63 12.20
CA ILE A 227 5.01 -13.58 13.04
C ILE A 227 3.89 -12.97 13.87
N ASN A 228 4.11 -12.81 15.19
CA ASN A 228 3.16 -12.12 16.05
C ASN A 228 3.23 -10.60 15.81
N CYS A 229 2.15 -10.01 15.30
CA CYS A 229 2.08 -8.60 14.96
C CYS A 229 2.32 -7.69 16.17
N ARG A 230 1.85 -8.09 17.36
CA ARG A 230 2.02 -7.32 18.60
C ARG A 230 3.47 -7.28 19.07
N ALA A 231 4.26 -8.29 18.74
CA ALA A 231 5.67 -8.39 19.12
C ALA A 231 6.62 -7.69 18.13
N MET A 232 6.11 -7.26 16.97
CA MET A 232 6.95 -6.69 15.91
C MET A 232 7.64 -5.39 16.32
N LEU A 233 6.98 -4.57 17.15
CA LEU A 233 7.46 -3.28 17.63
C LEU A 233 7.14 -3.15 19.13
N SER A 234 7.88 -2.29 19.82
CA SER A 234 7.46 -1.81 21.15
C SER A 234 6.19 -0.98 21.01
N GLU A 235 5.36 -0.96 22.05
CA GLU A 235 4.10 -0.18 22.11
C GLU A 235 4.32 1.28 21.68
N GLU A 236 5.30 1.97 22.28
CA GLU A 236 5.63 3.37 21.93
C GLU A 236 5.94 3.62 20.44
N VAL A 237 6.49 2.62 19.74
CA VAL A 237 6.85 2.75 18.32
C VAL A 237 5.68 2.32 17.45
N ALA A 238 4.91 1.32 17.87
CA ALA A 238 3.69 0.89 17.20
C ALA A 238 2.66 2.02 17.13
N ASP A 239 2.51 2.82 18.20
CA ASP A 239 1.55 3.93 18.25
C ASP A 239 1.82 5.02 17.21
N ILE A 240 3.08 5.18 16.77
CA ILE A 240 3.49 6.20 15.80
C ILE A 240 3.84 5.62 14.44
N ILE A 241 3.73 4.30 14.24
CA ILE A 241 4.33 3.65 13.07
C ILE A 241 3.63 4.04 11.76
N ILE A 242 2.30 4.20 11.79
CA ILE A 242 1.49 4.64 10.65
C ILE A 242 1.86 6.08 10.25
N PRO A 243 1.74 7.10 11.11
CA PRO A 243 2.10 8.47 10.73
C PRO A 243 3.57 8.58 10.33
N PHE A 244 4.46 7.85 11.01
CA PHE A 244 5.87 7.75 10.62
C PHE A 244 6.04 7.16 9.21
N HIS A 245 5.34 6.07 8.89
CA HIS A 245 5.41 5.43 7.58
C HIS A 245 4.97 6.40 6.48
N VAL A 246 3.80 7.01 6.65
CA VAL A 246 3.22 7.91 5.65
C VAL A 246 4.08 9.16 5.46
N ILE A 247 4.56 9.80 6.54
CA ILE A 247 5.35 11.05 6.44
C ILE A 247 6.77 10.80 5.90
N THR A 248 7.30 9.58 6.01
CA THR A 248 8.62 9.22 5.45
C THR A 248 8.53 8.52 4.10
N GLY A 249 7.31 8.40 3.56
CA GLY A 249 7.00 7.91 2.23
C GLY A 249 6.25 6.59 2.21
N SER A 250 5.06 6.54 1.62
CA SER A 250 4.27 5.33 1.34
C SER A 250 3.88 5.32 -0.14
N ASP A 251 3.05 4.38 -0.58
CA ASP A 251 2.67 4.24 -1.99
C ASP A 251 2.02 5.52 -2.57
N HIS A 252 1.26 6.23 -1.73
CA HIS A 252 0.53 7.45 -2.11
C HIS A 252 1.15 8.75 -1.60
N ASN A 253 2.34 8.68 -0.98
CA ASN A 253 3.03 9.86 -0.48
C ASN A 253 4.54 9.70 -0.63
N SER A 254 5.20 10.58 -1.37
CA SER A 254 6.62 10.42 -1.70
C SER A 254 7.54 10.56 -0.48
N GLY A 255 8.58 9.73 -0.38
CA GLY A 255 9.65 9.97 0.61
C GLY A 255 10.49 11.22 0.30
N PHE A 256 11.16 11.75 1.32
CA PHE A 256 12.12 12.85 1.14
C PHE A 256 13.45 12.33 0.56
N TYR A 257 13.93 12.94 -0.52
CA TYR A 257 15.12 12.49 -1.24
C TYR A 257 16.36 12.43 -0.35
N GLY A 258 17.06 11.30 -0.34
CA GLY A 258 18.27 11.09 0.47
C GLY A 258 18.00 10.80 1.96
N HIS A 259 16.73 10.71 2.39
CA HIS A 259 16.36 10.48 3.78
C HIS A 259 15.65 9.13 3.95
N GLY A 260 16.43 8.07 4.19
CA GLY A 260 15.88 6.73 4.39
C GLY A 260 15.15 6.54 5.73
N LYS A 261 14.00 5.85 5.69
CA LYS A 261 13.15 5.54 6.86
C LYS A 261 13.93 5.05 8.07
N LYS A 262 14.86 4.11 7.89
CA LYS A 262 15.65 3.54 9.00
C LYS A 262 16.37 4.63 9.81
N ARG A 263 17.05 5.56 9.14
CA ARG A 263 17.80 6.65 9.78
C ARG A 263 16.88 7.62 10.51
N VAL A 264 15.72 7.91 9.93
CA VAL A 264 14.72 8.79 10.57
C VAL A 264 14.10 8.10 11.79
N LEU A 265 13.78 6.80 11.70
CA LEU A 265 13.18 6.06 12.81
C LEU A 265 14.09 6.02 14.04
N GLU A 266 15.40 5.83 13.87
CA GLU A 266 16.33 5.84 15.01
C GLU A 266 16.35 7.19 15.74
N LYS A 267 16.18 8.31 15.02
CA LYS A 267 16.02 9.63 15.64
C LYS A 267 14.69 9.76 16.39
N VAL A 268 13.60 9.26 15.80
CA VAL A 268 12.25 9.31 16.39
C VAL A 268 12.18 8.46 17.68
N LYS A 269 12.83 7.29 17.70
CA LYS A 269 12.87 6.41 18.88
C LYS A 269 13.44 7.07 20.13
N ILE A 270 14.41 7.98 19.98
CA ILE A 270 15.01 8.68 21.12
C ILE A 270 14.38 10.05 21.41
N ASN A 271 13.55 10.57 20.50
CA ASN A 271 12.93 11.89 20.64
C ASN A 271 11.45 11.77 21.04
N SER A 272 11.14 12.07 22.30
CA SER A 272 9.77 12.00 22.83
C SER A 272 8.81 12.98 22.18
N GLU A 273 9.28 14.19 21.86
CA GLU A 273 8.45 15.23 21.24
C GLU A 273 8.07 14.86 19.81
N ALA A 274 9.00 14.25 19.06
CA ALA A 274 8.72 13.68 17.76
C ALA A 274 7.64 12.58 17.83
N ARG A 275 7.68 11.72 18.86
CA ARG A 275 6.64 10.69 19.06
C ARG A 275 5.29 11.30 19.42
N LYS A 276 5.26 12.27 20.35
CA LYS A 276 4.02 12.98 20.73
C LYS A 276 3.38 13.69 19.53
N LEU A 277 4.19 14.33 18.69
CA LEU A 277 3.73 14.94 17.45
C LEU A 277 3.14 13.90 16.51
N LEU A 278 3.88 12.83 16.21
CA LEU A 278 3.41 11.80 15.28
C LEU A 278 2.11 11.16 15.76
N GLY A 279 1.92 10.98 17.07
CA GLY A 279 0.67 10.50 17.65
C GLY A 279 -0.55 11.39 17.35
N ARG A 280 -0.35 12.70 17.10
CA ARG A 280 -1.41 13.66 16.75
C ARG A 280 -1.79 13.67 15.27
N VAL A 281 -0.94 13.13 14.40
CA VAL A 281 -1.17 13.15 12.95
C VAL A 281 -2.26 12.12 12.61
N GLY A 282 -3.27 12.53 11.84
CA GLY A 282 -4.37 11.67 11.46
C GLY A 282 -5.39 11.38 12.57
N GLU A 283 -5.30 12.02 13.75
CA GLU A 283 -6.35 11.94 14.77
C GLU A 283 -7.68 12.49 14.24
N SER A 284 -7.63 13.58 13.46
CA SER A 284 -8.77 14.20 12.78
C SER A 284 -8.56 14.24 11.27
N LEU A 285 -9.65 14.18 10.52
CA LEU A 285 -9.62 14.26 9.05
C LEU A 285 -9.01 15.58 8.56
N GLU A 286 -9.42 16.69 9.17
CA GLU A 286 -8.84 18.01 8.91
C GLU A 286 -7.49 18.17 9.63
N LEU A 287 -6.49 18.65 8.89
CA LEU A 287 -5.18 18.95 9.44
C LEU A 287 -5.20 20.28 10.19
N LYS A 288 -5.22 20.20 11.52
CA LYS A 288 -5.15 21.34 12.43
C LYS A 288 -3.88 22.18 12.18
N HIS A 289 -4.01 23.51 12.27
CA HIS A 289 -2.92 24.45 12.03
C HIS A 289 -1.70 24.20 12.93
N GLU A 290 -1.92 23.91 14.22
CA GLU A 290 -0.87 23.55 15.17
C GLU A 290 -0.11 22.27 14.77
N VAL A 291 -0.82 21.21 14.41
CA VAL A 291 -0.20 19.94 13.97
C VAL A 291 0.60 20.15 12.70
N ARG A 292 0.09 20.97 11.76
CA ARG A 292 0.82 21.33 10.53
C ARG A 292 2.13 22.06 10.84
N ALA A 293 2.10 23.04 11.73
CA ALA A 293 3.29 23.77 12.14
C ALA A 293 4.33 22.83 12.77
N ASP A 294 3.89 21.94 13.67
CA ASP A 294 4.77 20.97 14.31
C ASP A 294 5.33 19.93 13.31
N MET A 295 4.52 19.44 12.36
CA MET A 295 4.97 18.57 11.27
C MET A 295 6.05 19.25 10.42
N LYS A 296 5.93 20.55 10.17
CA LYS A 296 6.95 21.32 9.45
C LYS A 296 8.25 21.36 10.22
N THR A 297 8.18 21.66 11.51
CA THR A 297 9.35 21.61 12.40
C THR A 297 9.97 20.22 12.45
N PHE A 298 9.17 19.16 12.42
CA PHE A 298 9.66 17.79 12.36
C PHE A 298 10.42 17.50 11.07
N VAL A 299 9.88 17.88 9.91
CA VAL A 299 10.56 17.70 8.62
C VAL A 299 11.89 18.45 8.61
N LEU A 300 11.92 19.71 9.04
CA LEU A 300 13.15 20.49 9.02
C LEU A 300 14.18 19.99 10.06
N SER A 301 13.78 19.77 11.31
CA SER A 301 14.72 19.44 12.39
C SER A 301 15.10 17.96 12.48
N ILE A 302 14.19 17.04 12.18
CA ILE A 302 14.46 15.59 12.28
C ILE A 302 14.95 15.02 10.96
N ILE A 303 14.29 15.36 9.85
CA ILE A 303 14.63 14.81 8.53
C ILE A 303 15.84 15.54 7.97
N TYR A 304 15.76 16.86 7.81
CA TYR A 304 16.81 17.68 7.20
C TYR A 304 17.91 18.14 8.18
N VAL A 305 17.69 18.03 9.50
CA VAL A 305 18.67 18.42 10.55
C VAL A 305 18.99 19.91 10.50
N GLU A 306 17.98 20.73 10.25
CA GLU A 306 18.05 22.18 10.36
C GLU A 306 17.57 22.64 11.75
N SER A 307 17.85 23.89 12.11
CA SER A 307 17.30 24.47 13.34
C SER A 307 15.78 24.66 13.22
N ALA A 308 15.07 24.55 14.35
CA ALA A 308 13.60 24.55 14.39
C ALA A 308 12.97 25.89 13.97
N ASP A 309 13.71 26.99 14.08
CA ASP A 309 13.33 28.35 13.72
C ASP A 309 13.58 28.70 12.24
N VAL A 310 14.21 27.79 11.49
CA VAL A 310 14.54 28.00 10.08
C VAL A 310 13.31 27.81 9.21
N SER A 311 13.04 28.75 8.31
CA SER A 311 12.02 28.60 7.26
C SER A 311 12.46 27.63 6.17
N CYS A 312 11.51 27.04 5.44
CA CYS A 312 11.82 26.19 4.28
C CYS A 312 12.72 26.92 3.26
N GLY A 313 12.45 28.21 3.01
CA GLY A 313 13.28 29.03 2.12
C GLY A 313 14.73 29.15 2.61
N GLN A 314 14.94 29.46 3.90
CA GLN A 314 16.28 29.56 4.48
C GLN A 314 17.02 28.22 4.46
N ALA A 315 16.33 27.12 4.80
CA ALA A 315 16.89 25.76 4.72
C ALA A 315 17.33 25.43 3.29
N ARG A 316 16.51 25.76 2.29
CA ARG A 316 16.83 25.57 0.87
C ARG A 316 18.05 26.38 0.44
N VAL A 317 18.12 27.66 0.79
CA VAL A 317 19.26 28.54 0.45
C VAL A 317 20.54 28.02 1.10
N THR A 318 20.48 27.67 2.38
CA THR A 318 21.61 27.13 3.14
C THR A 318 22.11 25.83 2.52
N LYS A 319 21.20 24.91 2.19
CA LYS A 319 21.53 23.65 1.52
C LYS A 319 22.11 23.89 0.13
N TRP A 320 21.53 24.81 -0.66
CA TRP A 320 22.01 25.15 -1.99
C TRP A 320 23.47 25.59 -1.98
N TYR A 321 23.87 26.48 -1.07
CA TYR A 321 25.26 26.91 -0.96
C TYR A 321 26.22 25.80 -0.53
N LYS A 322 25.77 24.88 0.34
CA LYS A 322 26.56 23.72 0.80
C LYS A 322 26.72 22.61 -0.25
N LEU A 323 25.81 22.52 -1.23
CA LEU A 323 25.87 21.49 -2.28
C LEU A 323 27.05 21.74 -3.24
N LYS A 324 27.98 20.79 -3.30
CA LYS A 324 29.06 20.74 -4.31
C LYS A 324 28.48 20.67 -5.73
N ASN A 325 27.59 19.70 -5.94
CA ASN A 325 26.86 19.52 -7.21
C ASN A 325 25.44 20.07 -7.06
N LYS A 326 25.13 21.13 -7.80
CA LYS A 326 23.84 21.81 -7.74
C LYS A 326 22.75 20.90 -8.31
N CYS A 327 21.81 20.51 -7.46
CA CYS A 327 20.71 19.62 -7.82
C CYS A 327 19.49 19.95 -6.97
N THR A 328 18.36 20.25 -7.62
CA THR A 328 17.13 20.73 -6.97
C THR A 328 16.42 19.65 -6.15
N ILE A 329 16.54 18.37 -6.55
CA ILE A 329 15.94 17.23 -5.82
C ILE A 329 16.55 17.03 -4.43
N ARG A 330 17.79 17.51 -4.22
CA ARG A 330 18.52 17.40 -2.93
C ARG A 330 18.16 18.51 -1.94
N LEU A 331 17.31 19.46 -2.35
CA LEU A 331 16.90 20.57 -1.51
C LEU A 331 15.70 20.17 -0.64
N PRO A 332 15.56 20.76 0.56
CA PRO A 332 14.31 20.72 1.32
C PRO A 332 13.13 21.21 0.48
N PRO A 333 11.90 20.75 0.73
CA PRO A 333 10.73 21.21 -0.01
C PRO A 333 10.48 22.72 0.19
N VAL A 334 9.76 23.34 -0.75
CA VAL A 334 9.22 24.70 -0.54
C VAL A 334 7.97 24.63 0.33
N ASP A 335 7.62 25.74 0.98
CA ASP A 335 6.48 25.80 1.92
C ASP A 335 5.16 25.29 1.30
N ASP A 336 4.85 25.73 0.08
CA ASP A 336 3.64 25.30 -0.64
C ASP A 336 3.59 23.77 -0.85
N SER A 337 4.62 23.20 -1.45
CA SER A 337 4.71 21.76 -1.68
C SER A 337 4.69 20.94 -0.37
N LEU A 338 5.30 21.49 0.69
CA LEU A 338 5.35 20.83 1.99
C LEU A 338 3.99 20.85 2.69
N ASN A 339 3.25 21.95 2.59
CA ASN A 339 1.90 22.05 3.15
C ASN A 339 0.96 21.03 2.50
N LEU A 340 0.97 20.93 1.16
CA LEU A 340 0.17 19.94 0.42
C LEU A 340 0.59 18.51 0.75
N TYR A 341 1.89 18.28 0.92
CA TYR A 341 2.43 17.00 1.40
C TYR A 341 1.89 16.63 2.79
N MET A 342 1.76 17.59 3.70
CA MET A 342 1.22 17.34 5.04
C MET A 342 -0.29 17.06 5.01
N GLU A 343 -1.06 17.74 4.16
CA GLU A 343 -2.49 17.43 3.97
C GLU A 343 -2.67 15.96 3.56
N ARG A 344 -1.88 15.51 2.57
CA ARG A 344 -1.90 14.12 2.14
C ARG A 344 -1.47 13.16 3.23
N THR A 345 -0.41 13.51 3.95
CA THR A 345 0.11 12.73 5.07
C THR A 345 -0.97 12.54 6.13
N ASN A 346 -1.66 13.61 6.51
CA ASN A 346 -2.71 13.57 7.52
C ASN A 346 -3.89 12.70 7.07
N TYR A 347 -4.36 12.87 5.83
CA TYR A 347 -5.46 12.09 5.28
C TYR A 347 -5.16 10.60 5.20
N LEU A 348 -4.01 10.21 4.66
CA LEU A 348 -3.61 8.81 4.56
C LEU A 348 -3.47 8.19 5.96
N THR A 349 -2.82 8.91 6.88
CA THR A 349 -2.68 8.49 8.28
C THR A 349 -4.05 8.30 8.93
N TYR A 350 -4.97 9.25 8.75
CA TYR A 350 -6.35 9.15 9.26
C TYR A 350 -7.01 7.87 8.74
N CYS A 351 -6.95 7.60 7.44
CA CYS A 351 -7.59 6.42 6.88
C CYS A 351 -7.03 5.09 7.44
N GLN A 352 -5.71 5.02 7.66
CA GLN A 352 -5.06 3.82 8.21
C GLN A 352 -5.28 3.69 9.74
N LEU A 353 -5.31 4.79 10.49
CA LEU A 353 -5.63 4.77 11.93
C LEU A 353 -7.09 4.39 12.19
N HIS A 354 -8.00 4.82 11.31
CA HIS A 354 -9.43 4.55 11.35
C HIS A 354 -9.83 3.39 10.41
N TYR A 355 -9.03 2.31 10.43
CA TYR A 355 -9.20 1.10 9.62
C TYR A 355 -10.58 0.43 9.76
N ASN A 356 -11.33 0.73 10.82
CA ASN A 356 -12.67 0.18 11.06
C ASN A 356 -13.80 0.93 10.35
N LEU A 357 -13.50 2.04 9.67
CA LEU A 357 -14.49 2.76 8.85
C LEU A 357 -14.96 1.86 7.70
N GLN A 358 -16.28 1.78 7.48
CA GLN A 358 -16.84 1.08 6.33
C GLN A 358 -16.72 1.92 5.05
N GLU A 359 -16.83 3.24 5.18
CA GLU A 359 -16.71 4.20 4.09
C GLU A 359 -15.57 5.18 4.36
N ARG A 360 -14.65 5.29 3.40
CA ARG A 360 -13.54 6.24 3.48
C ARG A 360 -14.03 7.66 3.18
N PRO A 361 -13.57 8.69 3.91
CA PRO A 361 -13.80 10.07 3.52
C PRO A 361 -13.16 10.37 2.16
N SER A 362 -13.73 11.31 1.42
CA SER A 362 -13.17 11.74 0.13
C SER A 362 -11.75 12.29 0.30
N PRO A 363 -10.79 11.98 -0.59
CA PRO A 363 -9.46 12.57 -0.57
C PRO A 363 -9.43 14.02 -1.09
N ILE A 364 -10.51 14.45 -1.76
CA ILE A 364 -10.58 15.77 -2.41
C ILE A 364 -10.54 16.88 -1.36
N GLY A 365 -9.63 17.84 -1.55
CA GLY A 365 -9.38 18.92 -0.58
C GLY A 365 -8.34 18.56 0.50
N HIS A 366 -7.95 17.28 0.61
CA HIS A 366 -6.91 16.82 1.53
C HIS A 366 -5.57 16.56 0.82
N GLY A 367 -5.21 17.46 -0.10
CA GLY A 367 -4.00 17.35 -0.93
C GLY A 367 -4.19 16.54 -2.22
N TRP A 368 -5.44 16.19 -2.55
CA TRP A 368 -5.87 15.72 -3.88
C TRP A 368 -6.95 16.62 -4.46
N GLU A 369 -7.05 16.60 -5.79
CA GLU A 369 -8.08 17.28 -6.58
C GLU A 369 -8.62 16.37 -7.68
N LEU A 370 -9.74 16.77 -8.26
CA LEU A 370 -10.37 16.05 -9.36
C LEU A 370 -9.99 16.69 -10.70
N VAL A 371 -9.19 16.00 -11.50
CA VAL A 371 -8.79 16.44 -12.85
C VAL A 371 -9.27 15.43 -13.87
N ASN A 372 -10.15 15.84 -14.79
CA ASN A 372 -10.72 14.96 -15.82
C ASN A 372 -11.31 13.65 -15.24
N VAL A 373 -12.09 13.77 -14.17
CA VAL A 373 -12.73 12.62 -13.46
C VAL A 373 -11.73 11.69 -12.74
N LYS A 374 -10.43 12.05 -12.70
CA LYS A 374 -9.40 11.28 -11.98
C LYS A 374 -8.92 12.04 -10.74
N CYS A 375 -8.79 11.33 -9.64
CA CYS A 375 -8.22 11.88 -8.42
C CYS A 375 -6.69 11.98 -8.57
N ARG A 376 -6.12 13.18 -8.43
CA ARG A 376 -4.69 13.44 -8.58
C ARG A 376 -4.11 14.20 -7.39
N PRO A 377 -2.89 13.88 -6.95
CA PRO A 377 -2.25 14.60 -5.85
C PRO A 377 -1.86 16.01 -6.29
N VAL A 378 -2.26 17.02 -5.52
CA VAL A 378 -1.86 18.42 -5.73
C VAL A 378 -0.46 18.60 -5.18
N ARG A 379 0.55 18.64 -6.05
CA ARG A 379 1.96 18.71 -5.61
C ARG A 379 2.44 20.11 -5.26
N HIS A 380 1.85 21.12 -5.90
CA HIS A 380 2.13 22.54 -5.70
C HIS A 380 0.91 23.35 -6.20
N THR A 381 0.66 24.49 -5.58
CA THR A 381 -0.31 25.51 -6.05
C THR A 381 0.39 26.79 -6.50
N LEU A 382 1.66 26.96 -6.13
CA LEU A 382 2.49 28.09 -6.54
C LEU A 382 3.51 27.64 -7.59
N PRO A 383 3.98 28.56 -8.47
CA PRO A 383 5.03 28.23 -9.41
C PRO A 383 6.31 27.83 -8.67
N PRO A 384 7.09 26.86 -9.20
CA PRO A 384 8.28 26.33 -8.53
C PRO A 384 9.39 27.38 -8.33
N MET A 385 9.36 28.46 -9.11
CA MET A 385 10.13 29.68 -8.91
C MET A 385 9.25 30.92 -9.09
N PRO A 386 9.56 32.05 -8.43
CA PRO A 386 8.94 33.33 -8.73
C PRO A 386 9.02 33.63 -10.24
N GLN A 387 7.93 34.12 -10.83
CA GLN A 387 7.85 34.40 -12.29
C GLN A 387 8.97 35.30 -12.81
N GLN A 388 9.51 36.16 -11.94
CA GLN A 388 10.63 37.06 -12.22
C GLN A 388 11.97 36.32 -12.45
N LEU A 389 12.06 35.06 -12.05
CA LEU A 389 13.23 34.19 -12.17
C LEU A 389 13.00 33.02 -13.13
N THR A 390 11.83 32.95 -13.77
CA THR A 390 11.56 31.95 -14.80
C THR A 390 12.30 32.35 -16.08
N PRO A 391 13.20 31.51 -16.61
CA PRO A 391 13.83 31.78 -17.91
C PRO A 391 12.75 31.94 -18.99
N LEU A 392 12.86 32.97 -19.82
CA LEU A 392 11.86 33.37 -20.83
C LEU A 392 11.62 32.33 -21.94
N ASP A 393 12.37 31.23 -21.99
CA ASP A 393 12.23 30.16 -22.98
C ASP A 393 12.05 28.79 -22.31
N CYS A 394 10.84 28.50 -21.85
CA CYS A 394 10.36 27.14 -21.62
C CYS A 394 8.89 27.10 -22.03
N SER A 395 8.64 27.34 -23.32
CA SER A 395 7.36 27.02 -23.95
C SER A 395 7.17 25.51 -23.99
N ASP A 396 6.04 25.07 -23.47
CA ASP A 396 5.52 23.71 -23.43
C ASP A 396 5.81 22.89 -24.70
N GLU A 397 6.61 21.82 -24.57
CA GLU A 397 6.35 20.54 -25.24
C GLU A 397 6.93 19.39 -24.38
N SER A 398 6.04 18.47 -23.99
CA SER A 398 6.32 17.14 -23.40
C SER A 398 7.01 17.08 -22.03
N THR A 399 6.20 17.00 -20.96
CA THR A 399 6.59 16.29 -19.73
C THR A 399 6.64 14.79 -20.04
N SER A 400 7.76 14.32 -20.58
CA SER A 400 8.14 12.90 -20.50
C SER A 400 8.76 12.65 -19.13
N ASP A 401 8.03 11.96 -18.26
CA ASP A 401 8.51 11.47 -16.96
C ASP A 401 9.49 10.29 -17.13
N ASP A 402 10.58 10.50 -17.87
CA ASP A 402 11.75 9.62 -17.85
C ASP A 402 12.86 10.30 -17.04
N GLU A 403 12.73 10.28 -15.70
CA GLU A 403 13.84 10.56 -14.79
C GLU A 403 14.84 9.38 -14.77
N ARG A 404 15.43 9.07 -15.93
CA ARG A 404 16.80 8.53 -16.01
C ARG A 404 17.72 9.62 -16.52
N SER A 405 17.89 10.67 -15.71
CA SER A 405 18.98 11.60 -15.92
C SER A 405 20.26 10.97 -15.37
N GLN A 406 21.21 10.78 -16.28
CA GLN A 406 22.58 10.32 -16.02
C GLN A 406 23.27 11.30 -15.07
N CYS A 407 23.20 11.05 -13.77
CA CYS A 407 24.15 11.60 -12.81
C CYS A 407 25.01 10.43 -12.35
N GLY A 408 26.26 10.43 -12.85
CA GLY A 408 27.21 9.36 -12.65
C GLY A 408 27.38 8.95 -11.19
N ASP A 409 27.55 7.65 -11.01
CA ASP A 409 27.98 7.01 -9.78
C ASP A 409 29.25 7.74 -9.27
N SER A 410 29.11 8.47 -8.18
CA SER A 410 30.23 8.98 -7.41
C SER A 410 29.93 8.73 -5.94
N THR A 411 30.43 7.60 -5.47
CA THR A 411 30.60 7.28 -4.06
C THR A 411 31.60 8.26 -3.45
N ASP A 412 31.11 9.33 -2.84
CA ASP A 412 31.93 10.15 -1.95
C ASP A 412 31.63 9.77 -0.51
N SER A 413 32.59 9.05 0.06
CA SER A 413 32.75 8.72 1.46
C SER A 413 32.78 10.01 2.28
N ASP A 414 31.82 10.18 3.20
CA ASP A 414 31.90 11.21 4.23
C ASP A 414 33.00 10.82 5.22
N GLY A 415 34.20 11.39 5.02
CA GLY A 415 35.23 11.44 6.05
C GLY A 415 34.80 12.43 7.12
N GLU A 416 34.50 11.91 8.31
CA GLU A 416 34.35 12.70 9.53
C GLU A 416 35.68 13.39 9.88
N SER A 417 35.61 14.67 10.19
CA SER A 417 36.61 15.36 10.99
C SER A 417 35.89 16.07 12.13
N PHE A 418 36.30 15.67 13.34
CA PHE A 418 35.94 16.05 14.71
C PHE A 418 34.97 17.21 14.96
#